data_AF-A0A225DMH1-F1
#
_entry.id   AF-A0A225DMH1-F1
#
_cell.length_a   1.000
_cell.length_b   1.000
_cell.length_c   1.000
_cell.angle_alpha   90.00
_cell.angle_beta   90.00
_cell.angle_gamma   90.00
#
_symmetry.space_group_name_H-M   'P 1'
#
loop_
_entity.id
_entity.type
_entity.pdbx_description
1 polymer ?
#
loop_
_entity_poly.entity_id
_entity_poly.type
_entity_poly.pdbx_seq_one_letter_code
_entity_poly.pdbx_strand_id
1 'polypeptide(L)'
;MTAILKNITIDQGADYQRPFLILDENGNPVDLTGAYAAMQVSTAYGFPAVLTLTTSNGGLVIGGENGTITPVVSAAMTSPLVPGNYLYDVKLVFANGKTVRPFQGTATVSPEVTVIVPTPPSSGGQFNFSIAGNSGLAAGVF
;
A
#
# COMPACT_ATOMS: atom_id res chain seq x y z
N MET A 1 -16.75 -16.67 -15.47
CA MET A 1 -16.63 -15.70 -14.36
C MET A 1 -16.83 -14.30 -14.92
N THR A 2 -17.92 -13.66 -14.50
CA THR A 2 -18.16 -12.23 -14.75
C THR A 2 -17.40 -11.42 -13.70
N ALA A 3 -16.86 -10.27 -14.07
CA ALA A 3 -16.16 -9.41 -13.11
C ALA A 3 -17.11 -8.92 -12.02
N ILE A 4 -16.69 -9.03 -10.76
CA ILE A 4 -17.44 -8.56 -9.61
C ILE A 4 -17.23 -7.05 -9.49
N LEU A 5 -18.33 -6.29 -9.42
CA LEU A 5 -18.27 -4.85 -9.15
C LEU A 5 -17.89 -4.62 -7.69
N LYS A 6 -16.77 -3.93 -7.46
CA LYS A 6 -16.32 -3.59 -6.10
C LYS A 6 -15.80 -2.16 -6.12
N ASN A 7 -16.49 -1.25 -5.45
CA ASN A 7 -16.01 0.12 -5.35
C ASN A 7 -15.02 0.21 -4.17
N ILE A 8 -13.96 0.98 -4.36
CA ILE A 8 -12.93 1.21 -3.36
C ILE A 8 -12.81 2.69 -3.06
N THR A 9 -12.46 3.00 -1.82
CA THR A 9 -12.10 4.34 -1.38
C THR A 9 -10.64 4.30 -0.95
N ILE A 10 -9.85 5.22 -1.46
CA ILE A 10 -8.43 5.41 -1.15
C ILE A 10 -8.32 6.75 -0.44
N ASP A 11 -7.82 6.75 0.78
CA ASP A 11 -7.55 7.97 1.52
C ASP A 11 -6.18 8.52 1.08
N GLN A 12 -6.15 9.77 0.61
CA GLN A 12 -4.92 10.44 0.23
C GLN A 12 -3.97 10.53 1.43
N GLY A 13 -2.67 10.30 1.21
CA GLY A 13 -1.66 10.36 2.27
C GLY A 13 -1.72 9.23 3.30
N ALA A 14 -2.56 8.20 3.09
CA ALA A 14 -2.65 7.03 3.94
C ALA A 14 -2.30 5.73 3.18
N ASP A 15 -1.91 4.69 3.92
CA ASP A 15 -1.71 3.36 3.36
C ASP A 15 -3.06 2.70 3.04
N TYR A 16 -3.15 2.09 1.86
CA TYR A 16 -4.30 1.32 1.41
C TYR A 16 -3.91 -0.13 1.17
N GLN A 17 -4.47 -1.03 1.99
CA GLN A 17 -4.18 -2.47 1.97
C GLN A 17 -5.42 -3.37 2.10
N ARG A 18 -6.54 -2.98 1.47
CA ARG A 18 -7.79 -3.74 1.59
C ARG A 18 -7.80 -4.97 0.66
N PRO A 19 -7.89 -6.21 1.17
CA PRO A 19 -7.83 -7.41 0.33
C PRO A 19 -9.09 -7.61 -0.52
N PHE A 20 -8.87 -8.11 -1.74
CA PHE A 20 -9.91 -8.66 -2.60
C PHE A 20 -9.95 -10.18 -2.44
N LEU A 21 -11.08 -10.72 -1.99
CA LEU A 21 -11.29 -12.16 -1.80
C LEU A 21 -12.03 -12.75 -3.02
N ILE A 22 -11.48 -13.79 -3.61
CA ILE A 22 -12.08 -14.55 -4.70
C ILE A 22 -12.62 -15.86 -4.14
N LEU A 23 -13.93 -16.07 -4.32
CA LEU A 23 -14.63 -17.28 -3.91
C LEU A 23 -15.15 -18.05 -5.13
N ASP A 24 -15.26 -19.36 -5.00
CA ASP A 24 -15.93 -20.23 -5.97
C ASP A 24 -17.46 -20.21 -5.80
N GLU A 25 -18.17 -20.99 -6.61
CA GLU A 25 -19.63 -21.10 -6.56
C GLU A 25 -20.16 -21.71 -5.25
N ASN A 26 -19.29 -22.38 -4.51
CA ASN A 26 -19.57 -23.01 -3.22
C ASN A 26 -19.20 -22.11 -2.03
N GLY A 27 -18.65 -20.91 -2.29
CA GLY A 27 -18.22 -19.96 -1.26
C GLY A 27 -16.83 -20.25 -0.67
N ASN A 28 -16.06 -21.17 -1.26
CA ASN A 28 -14.69 -21.47 -0.82
C ASN A 28 -13.69 -20.53 -1.50
N PRO A 29 -12.60 -20.14 -0.82
CA PRO A 29 -11.51 -19.42 -1.46
C PRO A 29 -10.93 -20.17 -2.65
N VAL A 30 -10.77 -19.47 -3.77
CA VAL A 30 -10.08 -20.01 -4.94
C VAL A 30 -8.58 -19.99 -4.68
N ASP A 31 -7.89 -21.11 -4.83
CA ASP A 31 -6.43 -21.16 -4.72
C ASP A 31 -5.75 -20.33 -5.83
N LEU A 32 -4.94 -19.36 -5.42
CA LEU A 32 -4.18 -18.46 -6.29
C LEU A 32 -2.67 -18.78 -6.25
N THR A 33 -2.27 -19.94 -5.77
CA THR A 33 -0.86 -20.34 -5.71
C THR A 33 -0.22 -20.30 -7.10
N GLY A 34 0.90 -19.58 -7.22
CA GLY A 34 1.60 -19.36 -8.49
C GLY A 34 0.90 -18.39 -9.46
N ALA A 35 -0.22 -17.77 -9.06
CA ALA A 35 -0.87 -16.75 -9.86
C ALA A 35 -0.16 -15.39 -9.76
N TYR A 36 -0.35 -14.56 -10.78
CA TYR A 36 0.12 -13.18 -10.80
C TYR A 36 -1.00 -12.23 -11.21
N ALA A 37 -1.01 -11.04 -10.62
CA ALA A 37 -2.04 -10.03 -10.88
C ALA A 37 -1.43 -8.68 -11.29
N ALA A 38 -2.26 -7.89 -11.96
CA ALA A 38 -2.03 -6.50 -12.29
C ALA A 38 -3.33 -5.70 -12.08
N MET A 39 -3.20 -4.48 -11.57
CA MET A 39 -4.27 -3.53 -11.34
C MET A 39 -3.82 -2.16 -11.83
N GLN A 40 -4.68 -1.51 -12.60
CA GLN A 40 -4.46 -0.13 -13.03
C GLN A 40 -5.63 0.74 -12.59
N VAL A 41 -5.31 1.92 -12.09
CA VAL A 41 -6.28 2.97 -11.78
C VAL A 41 -6.09 4.09 -12.79
N SER A 42 -7.16 4.55 -13.43
CA SER A 42 -7.11 5.59 -14.46
C SER A 42 -8.34 6.49 -14.39
N THR A 43 -8.24 7.71 -14.92
CA THR A 43 -9.35 8.67 -14.95
C THR A 43 -10.45 8.25 -15.93
N ALA A 44 -10.09 7.53 -16.99
CA ALA A 44 -11.01 7.03 -18.00
C ALA A 44 -10.46 5.78 -18.71
N TYR A 45 -11.32 5.05 -19.40
CA TYR A 45 -10.91 3.89 -20.18
C TYR A 45 -9.90 4.30 -21.27
N GLY A 46 -8.77 3.59 -21.36
CA GLY A 46 -7.72 3.85 -22.36
C GLY A 46 -6.79 5.02 -22.05
N PHE A 47 -6.98 5.71 -20.93
CA PHE A 47 -6.06 6.76 -20.47
C PHE A 47 -4.89 6.19 -19.67
N PRO A 48 -3.73 6.88 -19.62
CA PRO A 48 -2.61 6.49 -18.78
C PRO A 48 -3.02 6.25 -17.33
N ALA A 49 -2.54 5.16 -16.75
CA ALA A 49 -2.85 4.83 -15.36
C ALA A 49 -2.16 5.82 -14.41
N VAL A 50 -2.92 6.35 -13.46
CA VAL A 50 -2.40 7.16 -12.34
C VAL A 50 -1.75 6.27 -11.27
N LEU A 51 -2.15 5.00 -11.21
CA LEU A 51 -1.55 3.99 -10.34
C LEU A 51 -1.47 2.67 -11.08
N THR A 52 -0.29 2.05 -11.09
CA THR A 52 -0.08 0.70 -11.63
C THR A 52 0.50 -0.20 -10.55
N LEU A 53 -0.27 -1.21 -10.17
CA LEU A 53 0.11 -2.20 -9.17
C LEU A 53 0.23 -3.55 -9.86
N THR A 54 1.33 -4.24 -9.63
CA THR A 54 1.56 -5.60 -10.10
C THR A 54 2.15 -6.44 -8.99
N THR A 55 2.03 -7.74 -9.13
CA THR A 55 2.78 -8.67 -8.27
C THR A 55 4.29 -8.50 -8.41
N SER A 56 4.77 -8.17 -9.61
CA SER A 56 6.20 -7.96 -9.89
C SER A 56 6.78 -6.68 -9.28
N ASN A 57 5.99 -5.61 -9.14
CA ASN A 57 6.43 -4.36 -8.53
C ASN A 57 6.12 -4.27 -7.03
N GLY A 58 5.60 -5.36 -6.43
CA GLY A 58 5.22 -5.41 -5.03
C GLY A 58 3.92 -4.67 -4.69
N GLY A 59 3.26 -4.06 -5.67
CA GLY A 59 1.99 -3.34 -5.49
C GLY A 59 0.78 -4.25 -5.29
N LEU A 60 0.90 -5.55 -5.57
CA LEU A 60 -0.11 -6.57 -5.27
C LEU A 60 0.53 -7.78 -4.59
N VAL A 61 -0.07 -8.25 -3.49
CA VAL A 61 0.32 -9.47 -2.79
C VAL A 61 -0.76 -10.54 -3.00
N ILE A 62 -0.37 -11.74 -3.42
CA ILE A 62 -1.28 -12.88 -3.62
C ILE A 62 -1.23 -13.77 -2.38
N GLY A 63 -2.40 -14.07 -1.81
CA GLY A 63 -2.53 -14.88 -0.59
C GLY A 63 -2.60 -16.39 -0.82
N GLY A 64 -2.26 -16.89 -2.01
CA GLY A 64 -2.27 -18.33 -2.33
C GLY A 64 -3.64 -18.98 -2.08
N GLU A 65 -3.66 -20.01 -1.23
CA GLU A 65 -4.86 -20.77 -0.84
C GLU A 65 -5.95 -19.91 -0.19
N ASN A 66 -5.59 -18.77 0.41
CA ASN A 66 -6.56 -17.86 1.00
C ASN A 66 -7.40 -17.11 -0.04
N GLY A 67 -7.07 -17.23 -1.34
CA GLY A 67 -7.84 -16.61 -2.43
C GLY A 67 -7.85 -15.08 -2.41
N THR A 68 -6.84 -14.46 -1.78
CA THR A 68 -6.78 -13.00 -1.62
C THR A 68 -5.80 -12.35 -2.59
N ILE A 69 -6.17 -11.16 -3.06
CA ILE A 69 -5.30 -10.22 -3.78
C ILE A 69 -5.29 -8.94 -2.97
N THR A 70 -4.15 -8.61 -2.36
CA THR A 70 -4.03 -7.44 -1.50
C THR A 70 -3.24 -6.35 -2.21
N PRO A 71 -3.86 -5.23 -2.58
CA PRO A 71 -3.13 -4.07 -3.05
C PRO A 71 -2.26 -3.50 -1.93
N VAL A 72 -1.05 -3.07 -2.26
CA VAL A 72 -0.13 -2.43 -1.33
C VAL A 72 0.17 -1.05 -1.89
N VAL A 73 -0.61 -0.06 -1.45
CA VAL A 73 -0.46 1.33 -1.86
C VAL A 73 -0.07 2.13 -0.64
N SER A 74 1.15 2.65 -0.62
CA SER A 74 1.64 3.39 0.53
C SER A 74 1.10 4.82 0.55
N ALA A 75 1.15 5.47 1.71
CA ALA A 75 0.89 6.90 1.86
C ALA A 75 1.63 7.78 0.82
N ALA A 76 2.87 7.42 0.49
CA ALA A 76 3.66 8.13 -0.52
C ALA A 76 3.11 7.97 -1.95
N MET A 77 2.43 6.86 -2.24
CA MET A 77 1.78 6.60 -3.53
C MET A 77 0.37 7.21 -3.59
N THR A 78 -0.33 7.30 -2.47
CA THR A 78 -1.67 7.91 -2.40
C THR A 78 -1.65 9.43 -2.33
N SER A 79 -0.63 10.03 -1.68
CA SER A 79 -0.48 11.49 -1.56
C SER A 79 -0.51 12.26 -2.89
N PRO A 80 0.19 11.85 -3.98
CA PRO A 80 0.13 12.58 -5.25
C PRO A 80 -1.15 12.37 -6.05
N LEU A 81 -2.08 11.50 -5.61
CA LEU A 81 -3.33 11.26 -6.33
C LEU A 81 -4.26 12.47 -6.18
N VAL A 82 -4.80 12.96 -7.29
CA VAL A 82 -5.79 14.05 -7.26
C VAL A 82 -7.10 13.52 -6.68
N PRO A 83 -7.71 14.17 -5.68
CA PRO A 83 -9.02 13.76 -5.16
C PRO A 83 -10.08 13.71 -6.26
N GLY A 84 -10.87 12.64 -6.30
CA GLY A 84 -11.85 12.43 -7.36
C GLY A 84 -12.20 10.97 -7.60
N ASN A 85 -12.94 10.72 -8.68
CA ASN A 85 -13.37 9.38 -9.08
C ASN A 85 -12.51 8.85 -10.23
N TYR A 86 -12.02 7.64 -10.05
CA TYR A 86 -11.25 6.90 -11.03
C TYR A 86 -11.92 5.56 -11.34
N LEU A 87 -11.48 4.92 -12.40
CA LEU A 87 -11.86 3.58 -12.79
C LEU A 87 -10.69 2.64 -12.55
N TYR A 88 -10.99 1.42 -12.13
CA TYR A 88 -9.98 0.40 -11.98
C TYR A 88 -10.52 -0.99 -12.37
N ASP A 89 -9.59 -1.85 -12.74
CA ASP A 89 -9.82 -3.29 -12.83
C ASP A 89 -8.62 -4.07 -12.28
N VAL A 90 -8.89 -5.32 -11.93
CA VAL A 90 -7.87 -6.29 -11.54
C VAL A 90 -7.85 -7.39 -12.57
N LYS A 91 -6.70 -7.60 -13.19
CA LYS A 91 -6.42 -8.71 -14.09
C LYS A 91 -5.59 -9.74 -13.34
N LEU A 92 -6.05 -10.98 -13.35
CA LEU A 92 -5.40 -12.11 -12.70
C LEU A 92 -5.05 -13.13 -13.77
N VAL A 93 -3.84 -13.67 -13.70
CA VAL A 93 -3.41 -14.81 -14.49
C VAL A 93 -3.07 -15.95 -13.54
N PHE A 94 -3.78 -17.06 -13.68
CA PHE A 94 -3.55 -18.27 -12.91
C PHE A 94 -2.25 -18.96 -13.35
N ALA A 95 -1.73 -19.86 -12.51
CA ALA A 95 -0.54 -20.64 -12.81
C ALA A 95 -0.65 -21.47 -14.11
N ASN A 96 -1.87 -21.85 -14.52
CA ASN A 96 -2.13 -22.55 -15.77
C ASN A 96 -2.20 -21.61 -17.01
N GLY A 97 -1.88 -20.32 -16.86
CA GLY A 97 -1.90 -19.32 -17.93
C GLY A 97 -3.28 -18.73 -18.23
N LYS A 98 -4.35 -19.19 -17.58
CA LYS A 98 -5.70 -18.64 -17.77
C LYS A 98 -5.75 -17.21 -17.23
N THR A 99 -6.12 -16.27 -18.09
CA THR A 99 -6.34 -14.86 -17.71
C THR A 99 -7.82 -14.61 -17.41
N VAL A 100 -8.10 -13.96 -16.29
CA VAL A 100 -9.44 -13.53 -15.87
C VAL A 100 -9.41 -12.10 -15.32
N ARG A 101 -10.58 -11.45 -15.30
CA ARG A 101 -10.76 -10.12 -14.68
C ARG A 101 -11.75 -10.23 -13.51
N PRO A 102 -11.30 -10.64 -12.30
CA PRO A 102 -12.20 -10.94 -11.20
C PRO A 102 -12.88 -9.70 -10.60
N PHE A 103 -12.23 -8.54 -10.64
CA PHE A 103 -12.74 -7.31 -10.03
C PHE A 103 -12.67 -6.13 -10.99
N GLN A 104 -13.67 -5.27 -10.90
CA GLN A 104 -13.69 -3.95 -11.55
C GLN A 104 -14.51 -2.99 -10.69
N GLY A 105 -14.33 -1.69 -10.87
CA GLY A 105 -15.18 -0.70 -10.21
C GLY A 105 -14.62 0.70 -10.25
N THR A 106 -15.16 1.54 -9.38
CA THR A 106 -14.65 2.90 -9.17
C THR A 106 -13.67 2.91 -8.00
N ALA A 107 -12.58 3.67 -8.16
CA ALA A 107 -11.70 4.04 -7.07
C ALA A 107 -11.90 5.52 -6.75
N THR A 108 -12.45 5.81 -5.58
CA THR A 108 -12.67 7.19 -5.12
C THR A 108 -11.51 7.59 -4.22
N VAL A 109 -10.82 8.67 -4.56
CA VAL A 109 -9.75 9.25 -3.75
C VAL A 109 -10.35 10.33 -2.84
N SER A 110 -10.29 10.09 -1.53
CA SER A 110 -10.74 11.02 -0.50
C SER A 110 -9.59 11.99 -0.14
N PRO A 111 -9.85 13.32 -0.11
CA PRO A 111 -8.80 14.31 0.16
C PRO A 111 -8.29 14.24 1.59
N GLU A 112 -6.99 14.46 1.78
CA GLU A 112 -6.42 14.64 3.12
C GLU A 112 -6.53 16.09 3.60
N VAL A 113 -6.73 16.28 4.90
CA VAL A 113 -6.59 17.59 5.57
C VAL A 113 -5.25 17.69 6.30
N THR A 114 -4.78 16.56 6.85
CA THR A 114 -3.53 16.49 7.62
C THR A 114 -2.43 15.93 6.73
N VAL A 115 -1.62 16.82 6.15
CA VAL A 115 -0.51 16.45 5.25
C VAL A 115 0.76 16.05 6.02
N ILE A 116 0.84 16.37 7.32
CA ILE A 116 2.01 16.05 8.12
C ILE A 116 2.00 14.58 8.54
N VAL A 117 3.10 13.88 8.26
CA VAL A 117 3.30 12.52 8.78
C VAL A 117 3.69 12.61 10.25
N PRO A 118 2.95 11.97 11.17
CA PRO A 118 3.32 11.96 12.58
C PRO A 118 4.68 11.26 12.76
N THR A 119 5.68 12.02 13.20
CA THR A 119 6.93 11.44 13.69
C THR A 119 6.79 11.17 15.18
N PRO A 120 7.16 9.99 15.69
CA PRO A 120 7.21 9.76 17.12
C PRO A 120 8.13 10.81 17.76
N PRO A 121 7.80 11.31 18.97
CA PRO A 121 8.64 12.29 19.64
C PRO A 121 10.05 11.71 19.80
N SER A 122 11.06 12.42 19.32
CA SER A 122 12.45 12.00 19.54
C SER A 122 12.71 11.98 21.04
N SER A 123 12.90 10.78 21.60
CA SER A 123 13.23 10.55 23.02
C SER A 123 14.65 11.01 23.39
N GLY A 124 15.06 12.19 22.92
CA GLY A 124 16.47 12.57 22.83
C GLY A 124 16.72 14.05 23.10
N GLY A 125 16.17 14.59 24.19
CA GLY A 125 16.80 15.72 24.86
C GLY A 125 18.11 15.24 25.48
N GLN A 126 19.18 15.12 24.69
CA GLN A 126 20.53 14.98 25.26
C GLN A 126 20.84 16.30 25.97
N PHE A 127 20.65 16.31 27.29
CA PHE A 127 21.25 17.35 28.13
C PHE A 127 22.76 17.22 27.99
N ASN A 128 23.35 18.10 27.20
CA ASN A 128 24.78 18.16 27.00
C ASN A 128 25.41 18.69 28.30
N PHE A 129 25.66 17.82 29.28
CA PHE A 129 26.49 18.16 30.44
C PHE A 129 27.94 18.27 29.97
N SER A 130 28.26 19.39 29.34
CA SER A 130 29.65 19.82 29.17
C SER A 130 30.18 20.10 30.57
N ILE A 131 30.92 19.15 31.13
CA ILE A 131 31.73 19.39 32.31
C ILE A 131 32.88 20.27 31.81
N ALA A 132 32.70 21.58 31.87
CA ALA A 132 33.78 22.53 31.64
C ALA A 132 34.93 22.16 32.58
N GLY A 133 36.12 22.02 32.01
CA GLY A 133 37.24 21.36 32.63
C GLY A 133 37.63 21.92 34.00
N ASN A 134 38.13 21.02 34.85
CA ASN A 134 39.26 21.36 35.68
C ASN A 134 40.24 20.18 35.72
N SER A 135 41.04 20.05 34.65
CA SER A 135 42.32 19.36 34.73
C SER A 135 43.27 20.26 35.52
N GLY A 136 43.36 20.06 36.84
CA GLY A 136 44.20 20.91 37.68
C GLY A 136 44.50 20.37 39.08
N LEU A 137 45.67 19.72 39.20
CA LEU A 137 46.67 19.80 40.30
C LEU A 137 46.21 19.38 41.73
N ALA A 138 46.90 18.52 42.49
CA ALA A 138 48.34 18.32 42.58
C ALA A 138 48.71 16.93 43.12
N ALA A 139 49.76 16.33 42.56
CA ALA A 139 50.59 15.37 43.27
C ALA A 139 51.45 16.16 44.29
N GLY A 140 51.43 15.76 45.56
CA GLY A 140 52.18 16.42 46.62
C GLY A 140 52.36 15.51 47.83
N VAL A 141 53.60 15.06 48.00
CA VAL A 141 54.21 14.29 49.09
C VAL A 141 53.82 14.81 50.48
N PHE A 142 53.33 13.93 51.37
CA PHE A 142 53.96 13.46 52.63
C PHE A 142 53.13 12.31 53.21
#